data_AF-A0A969H9Z0-F1
#
_entry.id   AF-A0A969H9Z0-F1
#
_cell.length_a   1.000
_cell.length_b   1.000
_cell.length_c   1.000
_cell.angle_alpha   90.00
_cell.angle_beta   90.00
_cell.angle_gamma   90.00
#
_symmetry.space_group_name_H-M   'P 1'
#
loop_
_entity.id
_entity.type
_entity.pdbx_description
1 polymer ?
#
loop_
_entity_poly.entity_id
_entity_poly.type
_entity_poly.pdbx_seq_one_letter_code
_entity_poly.pdbx_strand_id
1 'polypeptide(L)'
;MIYDKETASRIIEEIGKKFGEKCNTNPKDFWNEEKEKKFQEDKKSIEINEKEEITETDKLIVKKKLFITKKDNNNCPLCKRFNLGIRDEVCLIKFNMCENCYDTKKEPGAK
;
A
#
# COMPACT_ATOMS: atom_id res chain seq x y z
N MET A 1 -10.68 22.98 -16.93
CA MET A 1 -12.04 23.39 -17.34
C MET A 1 -12.61 24.25 -16.22
N ILE A 2 -12.70 25.56 -16.42
CA ILE A 2 -13.29 26.48 -15.44
C ILE A 2 -14.75 26.60 -15.85
N TYR A 3 -15.65 25.92 -15.13
CA TYR A 3 -17.08 26.08 -15.34
C TYR A 3 -17.53 27.37 -14.66
N ASP A 4 -18.39 28.11 -15.34
CA ASP A 4 -19.07 29.27 -14.76
C ASP A 4 -20.00 28.83 -13.61
N LYS A 5 -20.18 29.71 -12.61
CA LYS A 5 -20.90 29.41 -11.36
C LYS A 5 -22.32 28.93 -11.60
N GLU A 6 -22.99 29.48 -12.62
CA GLU A 6 -24.34 29.09 -13.01
C GLU A 6 -24.40 27.67 -13.59
N THR A 7 -23.38 27.28 -14.37
CA THR A 7 -23.31 25.95 -14.98
C THR A 7 -23.04 24.88 -13.92
N ALA A 8 -22.20 25.19 -12.92
CA ALA A 8 -21.94 24.30 -11.79
C ALA A 8 -23.20 24.02 -10.95
N SER A 9 -24.02 25.04 -10.69
CA SER A 9 -25.27 24.88 -9.92
C SER A 9 -26.24 23.93 -10.60
N ARG A 10 -26.42 24.06 -11.93
CA ARG A 10 -27.33 23.19 -12.71
C ARG A 10 -26.90 21.73 -12.66
N ILE A 11 -25.60 21.47 -12.79
CA ILE A 11 -25.04 20.12 -12.71
C ILE A 11 -25.29 19.51 -11.33
N ILE A 12 -25.07 20.28 -10.27
CA ILE A 12 -25.26 19.84 -8.88
C ILE A 12 -26.74 19.51 -8.59
N GLU A 13 -27.67 20.32 -9.11
CA GLU A 13 -29.11 20.04 -9.00
C GLU A 13 -29.52 18.77 -9.76
N GLU A 14 -28.99 18.54 -10.96
CA GLU A 14 -29.25 17.34 -11.73
C GLU A 14 -28.71 16.08 -11.05
N ILE A 15 -27.54 16.17 -10.41
CA ILE A 15 -26.96 15.08 -9.62
C ILE A 15 -27.84 14.76 -8.41
N GLY A 16 -28.33 15.79 -7.70
CA GLY A 16 -29.26 15.60 -6.57
C GLY A 16 -30.56 14.91 -6.98
N LYS A 17 -31.12 15.24 -8.16
CA LYS A 17 -32.32 14.58 -8.69
C LYS A 17 -32.09 13.11 -9.06
N LYS A 18 -30.91 12.75 -9.55
CA LYS A 18 -30.58 11.38 -9.99
C LYS A 18 -30.13 10.45 -8.86
N PHE A 19 -29.34 10.97 -7.91
CA PHE A 19 -28.66 10.17 -6.89
C PHE A 19 -29.12 10.46 -5.46
N GLY A 20 -30.05 11.41 -5.29
CA GLY A 20 -30.61 11.82 -4.00
C GLY A 20 -29.95 13.08 -3.45
N GLU A 21 -30.68 13.79 -2.58
CA GLU A 21 -30.26 15.10 -2.05
C GLU A 21 -28.94 15.06 -1.27
N LYS A 22 -28.60 13.91 -0.68
CA LYS A 22 -27.32 13.69 0.02
C LYS A 22 -26.09 13.90 -0.87
N CYS A 23 -26.23 13.74 -2.19
CA CYS A 23 -25.15 13.93 -3.16
C CYS A 23 -24.94 15.41 -3.54
N ASN A 24 -25.90 16.28 -3.19
CA ASN A 24 -25.82 17.73 -3.40
C ASN A 24 -25.23 18.43 -2.16
N THR A 25 -25.38 17.85 -0.97
CA THR A 25 -24.88 18.43 0.29
C THR A 25 -23.35 18.43 0.36
N ASN A 26 -22.76 19.50 0.91
CA ASN A 26 -21.32 19.56 1.12
C ASN A 26 -20.92 18.56 2.22
N PRO A 27 -19.93 17.68 1.99
CA PRO A 27 -19.46 16.73 3.01
C PRO A 27 -19.05 17.39 4.34
N LYS A 28 -18.63 18.67 4.29
CA LYS A 28 -18.29 19.47 5.48
C LYS A 28 -19.48 19.71 6.39
N ASP A 29 -20.69 19.76 5.85
CA ASP A 29 -21.91 19.99 6.64
C ASP A 29 -22.21 18.80 7.57
N PHE A 30 -21.67 17.62 7.26
CA PHE A 30 -21.76 16.45 8.12
C PHE A 30 -20.66 16.40 9.20
N TRP A 31 -19.79 17.41 9.29
CA TRP A 31 -18.72 17.48 10.29
C TRP A 31 -19.22 18.11 11.59
N ASN A 32 -19.67 17.26 12.49
CA ASN A 32 -20.17 17.66 13.81
C ASN A 32 -19.07 17.60 14.87
N GLU A 33 -19.27 18.28 16.00
CA GLU A 33 -18.34 18.28 17.15
C GLU A 33 -18.01 16.86 17.64
N GLU A 34 -18.95 15.93 17.57
CA GLU A 34 -18.74 14.52 17.91
C GLU A 34 -17.72 13.83 16.98
N LYS A 35 -17.77 14.15 15.66
CA LYS A 35 -16.82 13.60 14.68
C LYS A 35 -15.46 14.23 14.82
N GLU A 36 -15.40 15.53 15.12
CA GLU A 36 -14.15 16.22 15.45
C GLU A 36 -13.48 15.57 16.66
N LYS A 37 -14.24 15.35 17.75
CA LYS A 37 -13.70 14.71 18.95
C LYS A 37 -13.18 13.30 18.66
N LYS A 38 -13.94 12.49 17.92
CA LYS A 38 -13.52 11.15 17.49
C LYS A 38 -12.25 11.20 16.63
N PHE A 39 -12.17 12.15 15.70
CA PHE A 39 -10.98 12.33 14.87
C PHE A 39 -9.72 12.66 15.69
N GLN A 40 -9.86 13.50 16.72
CA GLN A 40 -8.76 13.82 17.64
C GLN A 40 -8.33 12.60 18.49
N GLU A 41 -9.29 11.76 18.90
CA GLU A 41 -9.02 10.50 19.61
C GLU A 41 -8.30 9.49 18.71
N ASP A 42 -8.79 9.31 17.48
CA ASP A 42 -8.19 8.44 16.46
C ASP A 42 -6.75 8.89 16.15
N LYS A 43 -6.52 10.20 15.98
CA LYS A 43 -5.17 10.77 15.76
C LYS A 43 -4.20 10.42 16.88
N LYS A 44 -4.61 10.55 18.15
CA LYS A 44 -3.77 10.19 19.30
C LYS A 44 -3.44 8.71 19.32
N SER A 45 -4.38 7.84 18.96
CA SER A 45 -4.14 6.39 18.90
C SER A 45 -3.13 6.00 17.81
N ILE A 46 -3.16 6.67 16.66
CA ILE A 46 -2.20 6.45 15.57
C ILE A 46 -0.80 6.90 16.00
N GLU A 47 -0.68 8.05 16.65
CA GLU A 47 0.61 8.55 17.16
C GLU A 47 1.25 7.64 18.21
N ILE A 48 0.45 6.93 19.01
CA ILE A 48 0.93 5.96 20.00
C ILE A 48 1.43 4.69 19.29
N ASN A 49 0.64 4.14 18.37
CA ASN A 49 1.03 2.95 17.60
C ASN A 49 2.29 3.16 16.75
N GLU A 50 2.48 4.37 16.19
CA GLU A 50 3.70 4.68 15.42
C GLU A 50 4.97 4.74 16.28
N LYS A 51 4.87 5.08 17.57
CA LYS A 51 5.99 5.09 18.51
C LYS A 51 6.37 3.68 18.97
N GLU A 52 5.38 2.80 19.11
CA GLU A 52 5.59 1.39 19.51
C GLU A 52 6.19 0.52 18.39
N GLU A 53 6.09 0.96 17.12
CA GLU A 53 6.68 0.28 15.96
C GLU A 53 8.19 0.53 15.77
N ILE A 54 8.81 1.29 16.67
CA ILE A 54 10.25 1.58 16.65
C ILE A 54 10.97 0.46 17.41
N THR A 55 11.64 -0.43 16.69
CA THR A 55 12.56 -1.40 17.30
C THR A 55 13.98 -0.85 17.27
N GLU A 56 14.59 -0.68 18.45
CA GLU A 56 16.02 -0.37 18.57
C GLU A 56 16.84 -1.61 18.20
N THR A 57 17.53 -1.55 17.06
CA THR A 57 18.56 -2.54 16.72
C THR A 57 19.85 -1.76 16.43
N ASP A 58 20.92 -2.09 17.17
CA ASP A 58 22.30 -1.57 17.05
C ASP A 58 22.50 -0.23 16.32
N LYS A 59 22.08 0.85 17.00
CA LYS A 59 22.36 2.27 16.68
C LYS A 59 21.55 2.91 15.55
N LEU A 60 20.47 2.29 15.05
CA LEU A 60 19.54 2.93 14.13
C LEU A 60 18.07 2.76 14.56
N ILE A 61 17.36 3.90 14.61
CA ILE A 61 15.93 3.97 14.89
C ILE A 61 15.20 3.73 13.58
N VAL A 62 14.62 2.54 13.44
CA VAL A 62 13.99 2.08 12.21
C VAL A 62 12.49 1.89 12.42
N LYS A 63 11.68 2.54 11.58
CA LYS A 63 10.24 2.27 11.49
C LYS A 63 10.03 0.90 10.83
N LYS A 64 9.43 -0.07 11.54
CA LYS A 64 9.12 -1.42 11.03
C LYS A 64 8.49 -1.42 9.63
N LYS A 65 7.57 -0.50 9.35
CA LYS A 65 6.85 -0.40 8.07
C LYS A 65 7.75 -0.22 6.84
N LEU A 66 8.95 0.34 6.99
CA LEU A 66 9.85 0.62 5.86
C LEU A 66 10.74 -0.57 5.47
N PHE A 67 10.93 -1.55 6.37
CA PHE A 67 11.85 -2.67 6.17
C PHE A 67 11.13 -4.02 5.98
N ILE A 68 9.80 -4.05 6.09
CA ILE A 68 8.96 -5.24 5.83
C ILE A 68 8.53 -5.32 4.35
N THR A 69 9.18 -4.63 3.43
CA THR A 69 9.03 -4.96 2.00
C THR A 69 9.85 -6.21 1.72
N LYS A 70 9.27 -7.38 2.00
CA LYS A 70 9.68 -8.73 1.55
C LYS A 70 10.79 -8.71 0.48
N LYS A 71 12.07 -8.70 0.87
CA LYS A 71 13.18 -8.85 -0.08
C LYS A 71 14.35 -9.64 0.49
N ASP A 72 14.14 -10.44 1.54
CA ASP A 72 15.24 -11.24 2.08
C ASP A 72 15.57 -12.47 1.22
N ASN A 73 14.78 -12.81 0.19
CA ASN A 73 15.05 -13.97 -0.68
C ASN A 73 14.88 -13.67 -2.17
N ASN A 74 15.42 -12.55 -2.66
CA ASN A 74 15.50 -12.28 -4.11
C ASN A 74 16.63 -13.04 -4.80
N ASN A 75 17.23 -14.04 -4.17
CA ASN A 75 18.32 -14.81 -4.72
C ASN A 75 17.86 -16.25 -4.97
N CYS A 76 18.15 -16.78 -6.15
CA CYS A 76 17.91 -18.19 -6.43
C CYS A 76 18.72 -19.07 -5.45
N PRO A 77 18.12 -20.07 -4.77
CA PRO A 77 18.85 -20.91 -3.81
C PRO A 77 19.95 -21.77 -4.46
N LEU A 78 19.90 -21.99 -5.78
CA LEU A 78 20.86 -22.82 -6.52
C LEU A 78 22.08 -22.02 -7.00
N CYS A 79 21.86 -20.94 -7.75
CA CYS A 79 22.94 -20.16 -8.34
C CYS A 79 23.22 -18.85 -7.60
N LYS A 80 22.45 -18.53 -6.54
CA LYS A 80 22.51 -17.28 -5.75
C LYS A 80 22.41 -16.00 -6.59
N ARG A 81 22.03 -16.11 -7.86
CA ARG A 81 21.80 -14.97 -8.74
C ARG A 81 20.61 -14.17 -8.21
N PHE A 82 20.78 -12.86 -8.17
CA PHE A 82 19.70 -11.93 -7.89
C PHE A 82 18.67 -11.98 -9.02
N ASN A 83 17.42 -12.21 -8.68
CA ASN A 83 16.32 -12.35 -9.63
C ASN A 83 15.97 -10.96 -10.18
N LEU A 84 16.20 -10.78 -11.48
CA LEU A 84 16.04 -9.49 -12.17
C LEU A 84 14.76 -9.44 -13.01
N GLY A 85 14.14 -10.59 -13.32
CA GLY A 85 13.02 -10.70 -14.26
C GLY A 85 11.77 -11.35 -13.69
N ILE A 86 10.62 -11.06 -14.33
CA ILE A 86 9.30 -11.63 -13.98
C ILE A 86 9.28 -13.17 -14.11
N ARG A 87 10.03 -13.71 -15.07
CA ARG A 87 10.12 -15.17 -15.27
C ARG A 87 10.80 -15.86 -14.10
N ASP A 88 11.89 -15.28 -13.60
CA ASP A 88 12.56 -15.77 -12.40
C ASP A 88 11.62 -15.76 -11.18
N GLU A 89 10.80 -14.73 -11.02
CA GLU A 89 9.80 -14.65 -9.94
C GLU A 89 8.77 -15.78 -10.02
N VAL A 90 8.22 -16.04 -11.20
CA VAL A 90 7.29 -17.17 -11.42
C VAL A 90 7.97 -18.51 -11.15
N CYS A 91 9.21 -18.69 -11.60
CA CYS A 91 9.97 -19.92 -11.38
C CYS A 91 10.32 -20.14 -9.90
N LEU A 92 10.61 -19.10 -9.12
CA LEU A 92 10.83 -19.22 -7.68
C LEU A 92 9.56 -19.63 -6.95
N ILE A 93 8.42 -19.03 -7.31
CA ILE A 93 7.13 -19.35 -6.67
C ILE A 93 6.74 -20.81 -6.97
N LYS A 94 6.94 -21.26 -8.21
CA LYS A 94 6.46 -22.58 -8.65
C LYS A 94 7.45 -23.72 -8.42
N PHE A 95 8.75 -23.46 -8.57
CA PHE A 95 9.81 -24.48 -8.61
C PHE A 95 10.96 -24.19 -7.65
N ASN A 96 10.91 -23.09 -6.89
CA ASN A 96 11.96 -22.65 -5.97
C ASN A 96 13.36 -22.52 -6.62
N MET A 97 13.39 -22.16 -7.91
CA MET A 97 14.62 -21.94 -8.68
C MET A 97 14.42 -20.83 -9.72
N CYS A 98 15.49 -20.25 -10.26
CA CYS A 98 15.39 -19.27 -11.35
C CYS A 98 15.18 -19.95 -12.72
N GLU A 99 14.80 -19.19 -13.75
CA GLU A 99 14.57 -19.68 -15.11
C GLU A 99 15.81 -20.40 -15.65
N ASN A 100 16.99 -19.83 -15.44
CA ASN A 100 18.25 -20.44 -15.90
C ASN A 100 18.53 -21.80 -15.26
N CYS A 101 18.20 -21.97 -13.97
CA CYS A 101 18.39 -23.24 -13.28
C CYS A 101 17.37 -24.29 -13.71
N TYR A 102 16.16 -23.84 -14.06
CA TYR A 102 15.11 -24.69 -14.63
C TYR A 102 15.54 -25.25 -15.99
N ASP A 103 16.02 -24.39 -16.90
CA ASP A 103 16.45 -24.81 -18.23
C ASP A 103 17.68 -25.72 -18.21
N THR A 104 18.60 -25.49 -17.26
CA THR A 104 19.82 -26.29 -17.12
C THR A 104 19.65 -27.55 -16.26
N LYS A 105 18.43 -27.83 -15.76
CA LYS A 105 18.11 -28.96 -14.86
C LYS A 105 19.14 -29.14 -13.73
N LYS A 106 19.59 -28.05 -13.12
CA LYS A 106 20.53 -28.13 -11.99
C LYS A 106 19.79 -28.65 -10.76
N GLU A 107 20.24 -29.77 -10.21
CA GLU A 107 19.74 -30.29 -8.95
C GLU A 107 20.31 -29.50 -7.76
N PRO A 108 19.55 -29.35 -6.64
CA PRO A 108 20.06 -28.78 -5.40
C PRO A 108 21.14 -29.70 -4.80
N GLY A 109 22.40 -29.50 -5.19
CA GLY A 109 23.51 -30.30 -4.67
C GLY A 109 24.82 -30.31 -5.46
N ALA A 110 24.97 -29.54 -6.54
CA ALA A 110 26.28 -29.41 -7.20
C ALA A 110 27.16 -28.40 -6.46
N LYS A 111 28.05 -28.92 -5.61
CA LYS A 111 29.24 -28.19 -5.13
C LYS A 111 30.11 -27.76 -6.29
#